data_AF-A0A5C6E3C1-F1
#
_entry.id   AF-A0A5C6E3C1-F1
#
_cell.length_a   1.000
_cell.length_b   1.000
_cell.length_c   1.000
_cell.angle_alpha   90.00
_cell.angle_beta   90.00
_cell.angle_gamma   90.00
#
_symmetry.space_group_name_H-M   'P 1'
#
loop_
_entity.id
_entity.type
_entity.pdbx_description
1 polymer ?
#
loop_
_entity_poly.entity_id
_entity_poly.type
_entity_poly.pdbx_seq_one_letter_code
_entity_poly.pdbx_strand_id
1 'polypeptide(L)'
;MIRTRLRLLGFVSIILCPVWASLQTTASDANKEEAAKVEKQVLRHAVFFSFKDEASKADIEKIVDAFAALPERIDSIIGFEHGVNVASNERSGGLTHCFLLSFADEAGRSAYLPHPEHKAFGNVLRPHVKDVFVIDYWGTQEPKKSASKQLKMAVFVKFKPDAEPEQIKSLEKTVSEKLAKIESIRHLEWGVNNSPEAHDKGFTHAGILTFVDSDAREKTMADPVQQEIAKSLQELAENVRILEFWTQ
;
A
#
# COMPACT_ATOMS: atom_id res chain seq x y z
N MET A 1 -15.86 -29.31 72.21
CA MET A 1 -14.51 -29.48 71.63
C MET A 1 -13.91 -28.11 71.38
N ILE A 2 -12.75 -27.88 71.97
CA ILE A 2 -12.00 -26.63 72.04
C ILE A 2 -11.42 -26.31 70.66
N ARG A 3 -11.52 -25.04 70.20
CA ARG A 3 -10.37 -24.22 69.80
C ARG A 3 -10.78 -22.79 69.42
N THR A 4 -10.66 -21.96 70.45
CA THR A 4 -10.40 -20.53 70.53
C THR A 4 -9.35 -20.02 69.52
N ARG A 5 -9.52 -18.77 69.05
CA ARG A 5 -8.49 -17.69 68.95
C ARG A 5 -9.18 -16.46 68.35
N LEU A 6 -9.66 -15.49 69.14
CA LEU A 6 -8.92 -14.43 69.84
C LEU A 6 -8.11 -13.54 68.88
N ARG A 7 -8.57 -12.30 68.68
CA ARG A 7 -7.70 -11.11 68.78
C ARG A 7 -8.51 -9.87 69.15
N LEU A 8 -7.95 -9.18 70.13
CA LEU A 8 -8.47 -8.09 70.94
C LEU A 8 -8.09 -6.74 70.31
N LEU A 9 -8.93 -5.73 70.57
CA LEU A 9 -8.67 -4.29 70.88
C LEU A 9 -7.36 -3.65 70.37
N GLY A 10 -7.30 -2.42 69.87
CA GLY A 10 -8.07 -1.21 70.14
C GLY A 10 -7.11 0.02 70.13
N PHE A 11 -7.66 1.24 70.26
CA PHE A 11 -7.02 2.57 70.40
C PHE A 11 -6.52 3.22 69.10
N VAL A 12 -7.09 4.31 68.55
CA VAL A 12 -7.55 5.65 69.03
C VAL A 12 -6.42 6.64 69.32
N SER A 13 -6.22 7.55 68.35
CA SER A 13 -5.92 8.99 68.46
C SER A 13 -4.52 9.38 68.97
N ILE A 14 -3.87 10.52 68.66
CA ILE A 14 -4.24 11.91 68.34
C ILE A 14 -2.94 12.50 67.64
N ILE A 15 -2.94 13.45 66.69
CA ILE A 15 -2.53 14.89 66.88
C ILE A 15 -2.08 15.55 65.54
N LEU A 16 -2.67 16.73 65.28
CA LEU A 16 -2.23 17.98 64.58
C LEU A 16 -1.85 18.06 63.07
N CYS A 17 -2.63 18.92 62.37
CA CYS A 17 -2.33 19.83 61.24
C CYS A 17 -0.87 20.33 61.10
N PRO A 18 -0.35 20.71 59.89
CA PRO A 18 -1.05 21.62 58.96
C PRO A 18 -0.86 21.40 57.44
N VAL A 19 -1.75 22.09 56.71
CA VAL A 19 -1.78 22.43 55.28
C VAL A 19 -0.42 22.45 54.57
N TRP A 20 -0.24 21.58 53.57
CA TRP A 20 0.64 21.83 52.42
C TRP A 20 -0.19 21.75 51.14
N ALA A 21 0.01 22.76 50.30
CA ALA A 21 -0.69 22.98 49.05
C ALA A 21 -0.66 21.74 48.16
N SER A 22 -1.84 21.33 47.67
CA SER A 22 -1.94 20.33 46.62
C SER A 22 -1.50 20.96 45.30
N LEU A 23 -0.19 20.91 45.02
CA LEU A 23 0.32 21.04 43.67
C LEU A 23 -0.07 19.75 42.94
N GLN A 24 -1.23 19.76 42.28
CA GLN A 24 -1.55 18.71 41.30
C GLN A 24 -0.58 18.90 40.13
N THR A 25 0.49 18.13 40.13
CA THR A 25 1.23 17.82 38.92
C THR A 25 0.25 17.09 38.01
N THR A 26 -0.35 17.80 37.05
CA THR A 26 -1.00 17.19 35.89
C THR A 26 0.10 16.62 34.99
N ALA A 27 0.74 15.54 35.45
CA ALA A 27 1.50 14.68 34.58
C ALA A 27 0.55 13.62 34.05
N SER A 28 0.56 13.50 32.72
CA SER A 28 0.04 12.35 31.96
C SER A 28 -1.46 12.36 31.63
N ASP A 29 -1.85 13.28 30.74
CA ASP A 29 -2.80 12.94 29.67
C ASP A 29 -2.20 13.13 28.26
N ALA A 30 -0.96 13.63 28.15
CA ALA A 30 -0.31 13.91 26.88
C ALA A 30 0.52 12.76 26.29
N ASN A 31 0.40 11.52 26.79
CA ASN A 31 1.26 10.41 26.35
C ASN A 31 0.51 9.11 25.99
N LYS A 32 -0.73 9.22 25.51
CA LYS A 32 -1.54 8.07 25.04
C LYS A 32 -1.97 8.14 23.56
N GLU A 33 -1.53 9.16 22.82
CA GLU A 33 -1.85 9.32 21.39
C GLU A 33 -0.65 9.07 20.45
N GLU A 34 0.44 8.49 20.95
CA GLU A 34 1.57 8.05 20.12
C GLU A 34 1.74 6.52 20.17
N ALA A 35 0.62 5.81 20.05
CA ALA A 35 0.65 4.40 19.67
C ALA A 35 0.74 4.36 18.14
N ALA A 36 1.89 3.92 17.62
CA ALA A 36 2.09 3.64 16.21
C ALA A 36 0.85 2.95 15.62
N LYS A 37 0.19 3.60 14.66
CA LYS A 37 -0.87 2.96 13.87
C LYS A 37 -0.27 1.71 13.25
N VAL A 38 -0.62 0.54 13.75
CA VAL A 38 -0.30 -0.72 13.08
C VAL A 38 -1.14 -0.72 11.82
N GLU A 39 -0.51 -0.36 10.70
CA GLU A 39 -1.17 -0.41 9.40
C GLU A 39 -1.53 -1.87 9.09
N LYS A 40 -2.80 -2.10 8.77
CA LYS A 40 -3.28 -3.45 8.47
C LYS A 40 -2.69 -3.91 7.14
N GLN A 41 -1.95 -5.02 7.14
CA GLN A 41 -1.45 -5.61 5.90
C GLN A 41 -2.60 -6.09 5.00
N VAL A 42 -2.39 -5.95 3.69
CA VAL A 42 -3.28 -6.46 2.64
C VAL A 42 -2.43 -7.01 1.51
N LEU A 43 -2.97 -8.02 0.81
CA LEU A 43 -2.36 -8.52 -0.41
C LEU A 43 -2.85 -7.67 -1.58
N ARG A 44 -1.92 -7.00 -2.28
CA ARG A 44 -2.20 -6.21 -3.46
C ARG A 44 -2.08 -7.07 -4.70
N HIS A 45 -3.00 -6.88 -5.64
CA HIS A 45 -2.96 -7.45 -6.98
C HIS A 45 -3.06 -6.29 -7.96
N ALA A 46 -1.91 -5.89 -8.49
CA ALA A 46 -1.77 -4.71 -9.34
C ALA A 46 -1.74 -5.15 -10.81
N VAL A 47 -2.73 -4.69 -11.57
CA VAL A 47 -3.00 -5.10 -12.95
C VAL A 47 -2.95 -3.90 -13.86
N PHE A 48 -2.26 -4.05 -15.00
CA PHE A 48 -2.05 -2.99 -15.96
C PHE A 48 -2.27 -3.49 -17.38
N PHE A 49 -2.98 -2.70 -18.18
CA PHE A 49 -3.26 -3.02 -19.58
C PHE A 49 -2.80 -1.94 -20.54
N SER A 50 -2.49 -2.36 -21.76
CA SER A 50 -2.65 -1.53 -22.95
C SER A 50 -3.63 -2.21 -23.90
N PHE A 51 -4.28 -1.43 -24.76
CA PHE A 51 -5.26 -1.92 -25.71
C PHE A 51 -4.68 -1.94 -27.12
N LYS A 52 -5.25 -2.81 -27.95
CA LYS A 52 -4.95 -2.86 -29.39
C LYS A 52 -5.42 -1.56 -30.04
N ASP A 53 -4.78 -1.20 -31.14
CA ASP A 53 -5.04 0.06 -31.84
C ASP A 53 -6.47 0.10 -32.44
N GLU A 54 -7.08 -1.08 -32.69
CA GLU A 54 -8.45 -1.21 -33.18
C GLU A 54 -9.52 -1.23 -32.07
N ALA A 55 -9.12 -1.26 -30.79
CA ALA A 55 -10.07 -1.23 -29.68
C ALA A 55 -10.75 0.13 -29.62
N SER A 56 -12.08 0.15 -29.77
CA SER A 56 -12.83 1.41 -29.71
C SER A 56 -12.87 1.97 -28.29
N LYS A 57 -13.10 3.28 -28.16
CA LYS A 57 -13.30 3.92 -26.85
C LYS A 57 -14.42 3.23 -26.05
N ALA A 58 -15.50 2.85 -26.73
CA ALA A 58 -16.63 2.15 -26.11
C ALA A 58 -16.26 0.75 -25.62
N ASP A 59 -15.40 0.02 -26.34
CA ASP A 59 -14.90 -1.29 -25.88
C ASP A 59 -14.02 -1.13 -24.64
N ILE A 60 -13.14 -0.12 -24.64
CA ILE A 60 -12.27 0.18 -23.51
C ILE A 60 -13.10 0.56 -22.27
N GLU A 61 -14.07 1.47 -22.42
CA GLU A 61 -15.00 1.85 -21.34
C GLU A 61 -15.75 0.63 -20.79
N LYS A 62 -16.28 -0.22 -21.67
CA LYS A 62 -16.93 -1.48 -21.27
C LYS A 62 -16.02 -2.42 -20.48
N ILE A 63 -14.74 -2.51 -20.84
CA ILE A 63 -13.76 -3.33 -20.12
C ILE A 63 -13.46 -2.74 -18.74
N VAL A 64 -13.27 -1.41 -18.65
CA VAL A 64 -13.04 -0.71 -17.38
C VAL A 64 -14.24 -0.91 -16.45
N ASP A 65 -15.46 -0.70 -16.95
CA ASP A 65 -16.70 -0.90 -16.19
C ASP A 65 -16.87 -2.36 -15.74
N ALA A 66 -16.56 -3.32 -16.62
CA ALA A 66 -16.62 -4.74 -16.28
C ALA A 66 -15.63 -5.12 -15.16
N PHE A 67 -14.44 -4.54 -15.16
CA PHE A 67 -13.46 -4.77 -14.08
C PHE A 67 -13.91 -4.09 -12.78
N ALA A 68 -14.38 -2.84 -12.86
CA ALA A 68 -14.88 -2.08 -11.72
C ALA A 68 -16.10 -2.70 -11.05
N ALA A 69 -16.85 -3.55 -11.75
CA ALA A 69 -17.98 -4.30 -11.20
C ALA A 69 -17.56 -5.57 -10.41
N LEU A 70 -16.32 -6.06 -10.54
CA LEU A 70 -15.89 -7.30 -9.86
C LEU A 70 -15.99 -7.25 -8.33
N PRO A 71 -15.66 -6.14 -7.63
CA PRO A 71 -15.79 -6.07 -6.17
C PRO A 71 -17.22 -6.29 -5.67
N GLU A 72 -18.24 -5.98 -6.47
CA GLU A 72 -19.65 -6.21 -6.12
C GLU A 72 -20.07 -7.68 -6.31
N ARG A 73 -19.25 -8.48 -6.99
CA ARG A 73 -19.58 -9.86 -7.39
C ARG A 73 -18.63 -10.91 -6.83
N ILE A 74 -17.52 -10.49 -6.23
CA ILE A 74 -16.49 -11.37 -5.68
C ILE A 74 -16.11 -10.87 -4.29
N ASP A 75 -16.69 -11.50 -3.27
CA ASP A 75 -16.56 -11.10 -1.86
C ASP A 75 -15.12 -11.05 -1.33
N SER A 76 -14.19 -11.79 -1.95
CA SER A 76 -12.79 -11.79 -1.52
C SER A 76 -12.05 -10.48 -1.87
N ILE A 77 -12.56 -9.68 -2.81
CA ILE A 77 -12.02 -8.36 -3.14
C ILE A 77 -12.47 -7.36 -2.05
N ILE A 78 -11.53 -6.93 -1.22
CA ILE A 78 -11.80 -6.01 -0.10
C ILE A 78 -11.45 -4.55 -0.39
N GLY A 79 -10.90 -4.28 -1.58
CA GLY A 79 -10.55 -2.95 -2.05
C GLY A 79 -10.27 -2.98 -3.55
N PHE A 80 -10.64 -1.89 -4.22
CA PHE A 80 -10.45 -1.71 -5.65
C PHE A 80 -10.22 -0.24 -5.94
N GLU A 81 -9.16 0.05 -6.68
CA GLU A 81 -8.81 1.40 -7.13
C GLU A 81 -8.39 1.30 -8.60
N HIS A 82 -8.78 2.25 -9.44
CA HIS A 82 -8.38 2.24 -10.85
C HIS A 82 -8.20 3.66 -11.39
N GLY A 83 -7.51 3.75 -12.53
CA GLY A 83 -7.31 5.01 -13.24
C GLY A 83 -6.58 4.84 -14.57
N VAL A 84 -6.45 5.95 -15.29
CA VAL A 84 -5.68 6.02 -16.54
C VAL A 84 -4.31 6.59 -16.23
N ASN A 85 -3.28 6.01 -16.85
CA ASN A 85 -1.91 6.47 -16.71
C ASN A 85 -1.76 7.89 -17.27
N VAL A 86 -1.28 8.80 -16.43
CA VAL A 86 -0.98 10.21 -16.77
C VAL A 86 0.51 10.48 -16.80
N ALA A 87 1.35 9.50 -16.48
CA ALA A 87 2.79 9.68 -16.46
C ALA A 87 3.32 9.92 -17.88
N SER A 88 4.01 11.04 -18.11
CA SER A 88 4.61 11.39 -19.40
C SER A 88 5.94 10.69 -19.66
N ASN A 89 6.18 9.52 -19.06
CA ASN A 89 7.46 8.82 -19.11
C ASN A 89 7.41 7.58 -20.02
N GLU A 90 8.54 7.23 -20.62
CA GLU A 90 8.70 6.02 -21.45
C GLU A 90 8.73 4.73 -20.61
N ARG A 91 8.85 4.85 -19.28
CA ARG A 91 8.96 3.72 -18.34
C ARG A 91 7.64 3.01 -18.09
N SER A 92 6.52 3.52 -18.57
CA SER A 92 5.23 2.81 -18.51
C SER A 92 5.25 1.49 -19.29
N GLY A 93 6.14 1.35 -20.28
CA GLY A 93 6.14 0.21 -21.19
C GLY A 93 4.91 0.17 -22.08
N GLY A 94 4.30 1.33 -22.36
CA GLY A 94 3.10 1.46 -23.21
C GLY A 94 1.78 1.10 -22.52
N LEU A 95 1.82 0.74 -21.24
CA LEU A 95 0.63 0.47 -20.42
C LEU A 95 -0.12 1.76 -20.10
N THR A 96 -1.45 1.73 -20.23
CA THR A 96 -2.30 2.92 -20.16
C THR A 96 -3.35 2.89 -19.06
N HIS A 97 -3.77 1.70 -18.60
CA HIS A 97 -4.80 1.57 -17.56
C HIS A 97 -4.23 0.84 -16.35
N CYS A 98 -4.58 1.32 -15.16
CA CYS A 98 -4.07 0.85 -13.88
C CYS A 98 -5.24 0.38 -13.01
N PHE A 99 -5.11 -0.80 -12.42
CA PHE A 99 -6.07 -1.37 -11.50
C PHE A 99 -5.32 -1.95 -10.30
N LEU A 100 -5.82 -1.69 -9.09
CA LEU A 100 -5.24 -2.16 -7.85
C LEU A 100 -6.34 -2.83 -7.03
N LEU A 101 -6.30 -4.15 -6.98
CA LEU A 101 -7.18 -4.96 -6.14
C LEU A 101 -6.50 -5.22 -4.81
N SER A 102 -7.31 -5.38 -3.77
CA SER A 102 -6.85 -5.73 -2.42
C SER A 102 -7.58 -6.97 -1.94
N PHE A 103 -6.83 -7.90 -1.37
CA PHE A 103 -7.32 -9.08 -0.68
C PHE A 103 -6.87 -9.05 0.77
N ALA A 104 -7.61 -9.72 1.65
CA ALA A 104 -7.16 -9.90 3.03
C ALA A 104 -5.86 -10.73 3.09
N ASP A 105 -5.73 -11.72 2.21
CA ASP A 105 -4.64 -12.68 2.18
C ASP A 105 -4.57 -13.41 0.82
N GLU A 106 -3.63 -14.37 0.73
CA GLU A 106 -3.45 -15.23 -0.44
C GLU A 106 -4.63 -16.16 -0.72
N ALA A 107 -5.42 -16.53 0.30
CA ALA A 107 -6.61 -17.35 0.10
C ALA A 107 -7.71 -16.54 -0.61
N GLY A 108 -7.87 -15.27 -0.27
CA GLY A 108 -8.78 -14.35 -0.96
C GLY A 108 -8.42 -14.18 -2.44
N ARG A 109 -7.14 -13.98 -2.76
CA ARG A 109 -6.64 -13.98 -4.16
C ARG A 109 -6.88 -15.32 -4.84
N SER A 110 -6.59 -16.42 -4.15
CA SER A 110 -6.72 -17.77 -4.73
C SER A 110 -8.17 -18.15 -5.02
N ALA A 111 -9.13 -17.57 -4.29
CA ALA A 111 -10.57 -17.68 -4.60
C ALA A 111 -10.96 -16.80 -5.80
N TYR A 112 -10.36 -15.62 -5.94
CA TYR A 112 -10.62 -14.68 -7.03
C TYR A 112 -10.16 -15.19 -8.41
N LEU A 113 -8.91 -15.68 -8.52
CA LEU A 113 -8.31 -16.04 -9.80
C LEU A 113 -9.13 -17.07 -10.62
N PRO A 114 -9.64 -18.18 -10.06
CA PRO A 114 -10.46 -19.13 -10.79
C PRO A 114 -11.95 -18.75 -10.84
N HIS A 115 -12.36 -17.64 -10.21
CA HIS A 115 -13.76 -17.26 -10.05
C HIS A 115 -14.48 -17.09 -11.40
N PRO A 116 -15.74 -17.53 -11.54
CA PRO A 116 -16.49 -17.40 -12.80
C PRO A 116 -16.57 -15.97 -13.32
N GLU A 117 -16.79 -14.98 -12.45
CA GLU A 117 -16.86 -13.56 -12.84
C GLU A 117 -15.51 -13.02 -13.34
N HIS A 118 -14.39 -13.41 -12.71
CA HIS A 118 -13.06 -13.05 -13.20
C HIS A 118 -12.78 -13.68 -14.58
N LYS A 119 -13.16 -14.95 -14.77
CA LYS A 119 -13.06 -15.61 -16.09
C LYS A 119 -13.93 -14.94 -17.15
N ALA A 120 -15.14 -14.53 -16.78
CA ALA A 120 -16.04 -13.79 -17.67
C ALA A 120 -15.43 -12.45 -18.08
N PHE A 121 -14.87 -11.70 -17.13
CA PHE A 121 -14.09 -10.48 -17.42
C PHE A 121 -12.93 -10.77 -18.38
N GLY A 122 -12.13 -11.81 -18.13
CA GLY A 122 -11.04 -12.21 -19.02
C GLY A 122 -11.49 -12.49 -20.46
N ASN A 123 -12.69 -13.02 -20.66
CA ASN A 123 -13.25 -13.22 -22.00
C ASN A 123 -13.65 -11.91 -22.70
N VAL A 124 -14.06 -10.89 -21.93
CA VAL A 124 -14.33 -9.54 -22.45
C VAL A 124 -13.03 -8.81 -22.79
N LEU A 125 -11.99 -8.97 -21.98
CA LEU A 125 -10.70 -8.29 -22.15
C LEU A 125 -9.87 -8.82 -23.32
N ARG A 126 -9.76 -10.15 -23.45
CA ARG A 126 -8.82 -10.82 -24.38
C ARG A 126 -8.87 -10.35 -25.84
N PRO A 127 -10.04 -10.06 -26.44
CA PRO A 127 -10.08 -9.57 -27.82
C PRO A 127 -9.39 -8.21 -28.01
N HIS A 128 -9.33 -7.38 -26.98
CA HIS A 128 -8.93 -5.97 -27.06
C HIS A 128 -7.58 -5.67 -26.40
N VAL A 129 -7.06 -6.56 -25.55
CA VAL A 129 -5.77 -6.33 -24.86
C VAL A 129 -4.58 -6.49 -25.81
N LYS A 130 -3.66 -5.54 -25.77
CA LYS A 130 -2.38 -5.57 -26.51
C LYS A 130 -1.26 -6.07 -25.62
N ASP A 131 -1.22 -5.57 -24.39
CA ASP A 131 -0.23 -5.99 -23.40
C ASP A 131 -0.84 -6.01 -22.01
N VAL A 132 -0.37 -6.93 -21.17
CA VAL A 132 -0.78 -7.12 -19.79
C VAL A 132 0.45 -7.21 -18.89
N PHE A 133 0.37 -6.58 -17.72
CA PHE A 133 1.34 -6.71 -16.66
C PHE A 133 0.60 -6.88 -15.34
N VAL A 134 0.95 -7.92 -14.59
CA VAL A 134 0.34 -8.24 -13.29
C VAL A 134 1.46 -8.49 -12.30
N ILE A 135 1.31 -7.94 -11.10
CA ILE A 135 2.23 -8.19 -9.99
C ILE A 135 1.46 -8.16 -8.69
N ASP A 136 1.78 -9.08 -7.79
CA ASP A 136 1.18 -9.17 -6.48
C ASP A 136 2.24 -8.92 -5.43
N TYR A 137 1.89 -8.25 -4.35
CA TYR A 137 2.80 -8.03 -3.24
C TYR A 137 2.02 -7.74 -1.96
N TRP A 138 2.66 -7.96 -0.81
CA TRP A 138 2.11 -7.53 0.46
C TRP A 138 2.36 -6.03 0.66
N GLY A 139 1.27 -5.28 0.84
CA GLY A 139 1.27 -3.85 1.15
C GLY A 139 0.51 -3.56 2.43
N THR A 140 0.17 -2.29 2.62
CA THR A 140 -0.62 -1.85 3.78
C THR A 140 -1.85 -1.10 3.35
N GLN A 141 -2.95 -1.34 4.05
CA GLN A 141 -4.20 -0.64 3.81
C GLN A 141 -4.07 0.81 4.24
N GLU A 142 -4.31 1.73 3.31
CA GLU A 142 -4.40 3.14 3.63
C GLU A 142 -5.53 3.37 4.66
N PRO A 143 -5.31 4.20 5.70
CA PRO A 143 -6.38 4.61 6.60
C PRO A 143 -7.53 5.23 5.81
N LYS A 144 -8.77 4.74 6.02
CA LYS A 144 -10.01 5.26 5.40
C LYS A 144 -10.26 6.72 5.77
N LYS A 145 -9.57 7.65 5.11
CA LYS A 145 -9.63 9.08 5.37
C LYS A 145 -9.32 9.88 4.11
N SER A 146 -9.95 9.57 2.99
CA SER A 146 -10.27 10.63 2.01
C SER A 146 -11.39 10.21 1.07
N ALA A 147 -12.39 11.08 0.93
CA ALA A 147 -13.38 11.05 -0.15
C ALA A 147 -12.87 11.79 -1.41
N SER A 148 -11.60 12.21 -1.43
CA SER A 148 -10.97 12.88 -2.57
C SER A 148 -10.20 11.90 -3.43
N LYS A 149 -10.18 12.17 -4.75
CA LYS A 149 -9.24 11.53 -5.68
C LYS A 149 -7.80 11.72 -5.18
N GLN A 150 -6.97 10.72 -5.41
CA GLN A 150 -5.56 10.70 -5.02
C GLN A 150 -4.71 10.38 -6.24
N LEU A 151 -3.49 10.91 -6.27
CA LEU A 151 -2.51 10.54 -7.27
C LEU A 151 -1.68 9.37 -6.73
N LYS A 152 -1.62 8.27 -7.47
CA LYS A 152 -0.74 7.14 -7.15
C LYS A 152 0.37 7.05 -8.18
N MET A 153 1.59 6.85 -7.72
CA MET A 153 2.73 6.44 -8.54
C MET A 153 3.08 5.00 -8.23
N ALA A 154 2.85 4.12 -9.19
CA ALA A 154 3.23 2.73 -9.15
C ALA A 154 4.65 2.57 -9.70
N VAL A 155 5.53 1.94 -8.94
CA VAL A 155 6.93 1.67 -9.29
C VAL A 155 7.18 0.18 -9.22
N PHE A 156 7.74 -0.38 -10.28
CA PHE A 156 8.10 -1.80 -10.34
C PHE A 156 9.55 -1.93 -10.73
N VAL A 157 10.26 -2.83 -10.05
CA VAL A 157 11.69 -3.03 -10.28
C VAL A 157 11.97 -4.46 -10.70
N LYS A 158 12.68 -4.59 -11.82
CA LYS A 158 13.39 -5.79 -12.22
C LYS A 158 14.88 -5.53 -11.99
N PHE A 159 15.44 -6.16 -10.95
CA PHE A 159 16.86 -6.06 -10.67
C PHE A 159 17.69 -6.82 -11.69
N LYS A 160 18.93 -6.40 -11.90
CA LYS A 160 19.89 -7.13 -12.72
C LYS A 160 20.16 -8.52 -12.11
N PRO A 161 20.47 -9.54 -12.92
CA PRO A 161 20.82 -10.87 -12.40
C PRO A 161 22.03 -10.88 -11.46
N ASP A 162 22.93 -9.90 -11.59
CA ASP A 162 24.15 -9.71 -10.79
C ASP A 162 24.04 -8.60 -9.73
N ALA A 163 22.83 -8.07 -9.47
CA ALA A 163 22.62 -7.11 -8.40
C ALA A 163 22.84 -7.78 -7.03
N GLU A 164 23.75 -7.23 -6.23
CA GLU A 164 24.10 -7.83 -4.94
C GLU A 164 22.94 -7.72 -3.93
N PRO A 165 22.57 -8.81 -3.24
CA PRO A 165 21.44 -8.81 -2.29
C PRO A 165 21.56 -7.75 -1.18
N GLU A 166 22.77 -7.44 -0.72
CA GLU A 166 23.03 -6.43 0.30
C GLU A 166 22.72 -5.02 -0.20
N GLN A 167 22.95 -4.74 -1.49
CA GLN A 167 22.61 -3.45 -2.10
C GLN A 167 21.09 -3.30 -2.24
N ILE A 168 20.39 -4.37 -2.63
CA ILE A 168 18.92 -4.39 -2.67
C ILE A 168 18.34 -4.15 -1.27
N LYS A 169 18.82 -4.87 -0.24
CA LYS A 169 18.40 -4.64 1.14
C LYS A 169 18.67 -3.22 1.63
N SER A 170 19.79 -2.62 1.23
CA SER A 170 20.10 -1.23 1.58
C SER A 170 19.10 -0.26 0.93
N LEU A 171 18.72 -0.50 -0.33
CA LEU A 171 17.69 0.27 -1.02
C LEU A 171 16.33 0.14 -0.30
N GLU A 172 15.91 -1.09 0.03
CA GLU A 172 14.67 -1.34 0.77
C GLU A 172 14.64 -0.66 2.14
N LYS A 173 15.79 -0.64 2.83
CA LYS A 173 15.97 0.09 4.08
C LYS A 173 15.82 1.59 3.87
N THR A 174 16.41 2.16 2.83
CA THR A 174 16.23 3.57 2.49
C THR A 174 14.76 3.90 2.17
N VAL A 175 14.05 3.03 1.44
CA VAL A 175 12.62 3.18 1.16
C VAL A 175 11.80 3.18 2.47
N SER A 176 11.99 2.19 3.33
CA SER A 176 11.19 2.04 4.56
C SER A 176 11.55 3.03 5.67
N GLU A 177 12.82 3.42 5.82
CA GLU A 177 13.27 4.26 6.94
C GLU A 177 13.39 5.74 6.60
N LYS A 178 13.57 6.09 5.32
CA LYS A 178 13.72 7.48 4.87
C LYS A 178 12.57 7.91 3.97
N LEU A 179 12.32 7.22 2.86
CA LEU A 179 11.28 7.63 1.89
C LEU A 179 9.91 7.65 2.56
N ALA A 180 9.57 6.63 3.36
CA ALA A 180 8.30 6.54 4.09
C ALA A 180 8.03 7.73 5.03
N LYS A 181 9.04 8.52 5.38
CA LYS A 181 8.95 9.66 6.31
C LYS A 181 8.88 11.02 5.60
N ILE A 182 8.93 11.05 4.27
CA ILE A 182 8.77 12.30 3.53
C ILE A 182 7.34 12.78 3.69
N GLU A 183 7.16 14.01 4.21
CA GLU A 183 5.85 14.57 4.54
C GLU A 183 4.90 14.69 3.33
N SER A 184 5.45 14.88 2.13
CA SER A 184 4.65 14.95 0.89
C SER A 184 4.15 13.59 0.41
N ILE A 185 4.63 12.48 0.97
CA ILE A 185 4.10 11.15 0.70
C ILE A 185 2.99 10.86 1.72
N ARG A 186 1.78 10.67 1.20
CA ARG A 186 0.62 10.37 2.05
C ARG A 186 0.62 8.92 2.52
N HIS A 187 0.97 8.01 1.62
CA HIS A 187 1.04 6.58 1.90
C HIS A 187 2.13 5.95 1.03
N LEU A 188 2.92 5.05 1.59
CA LEU A 188 3.96 4.31 0.87
C LEU A 188 3.79 2.83 1.13
N GLU A 189 3.69 2.07 0.05
CA GLU A 189 3.76 0.62 0.07
C GLU A 189 5.02 0.17 -0.68
N TRP A 190 5.68 -0.87 -0.18
CA TRP A 190 6.80 -1.53 -0.87
C TRP A 190 6.79 -3.02 -0.51
N GLY A 191 6.92 -3.89 -1.52
CA GLY A 191 6.92 -5.33 -1.31
C GLY A 191 7.55 -6.12 -2.45
N VAL A 192 7.79 -7.40 -2.14
CA VAL A 192 8.36 -8.39 -3.07
C VAL A 192 7.22 -9.09 -3.80
N ASN A 193 7.41 -9.34 -5.09
CA ASN A 193 6.47 -10.04 -5.95
C ASN A 193 6.18 -11.46 -5.41
N ASN A 194 4.91 -11.77 -5.18
CA ASN A 194 4.43 -13.12 -4.86
C ASN A 194 3.28 -13.56 -5.78
N SER A 195 3.22 -13.03 -7.00
CA SER A 195 2.18 -13.36 -7.97
C SER A 195 2.29 -14.81 -8.44
N PRO A 196 1.17 -15.56 -8.52
CA PRO A 196 1.15 -16.90 -9.09
C PRO A 196 0.97 -16.86 -10.61
N GLU A 197 0.77 -15.67 -11.20
CA GLU A 197 0.52 -15.50 -12.62
C GLU A 197 1.81 -15.22 -13.41
N ALA A 198 1.85 -15.64 -14.66
CA ALA A 198 3.02 -15.48 -15.53
C ALA A 198 3.02 -14.14 -16.31
N HIS A 199 2.57 -13.05 -15.67
CA HIS A 199 2.43 -11.72 -16.28
C HIS A 199 3.31 -10.64 -15.65
N ASP A 200 4.21 -11.01 -14.73
CA ASP A 200 5.11 -10.07 -14.05
C ASP A 200 6.32 -9.64 -14.89
N LYS A 201 6.60 -10.30 -16.02
CA LYS A 201 7.72 -10.00 -16.93
C LYS A 201 9.09 -9.95 -16.21
N GLY A 202 9.26 -10.74 -15.15
CA GLY A 202 10.48 -10.81 -14.34
C GLY A 202 10.67 -9.65 -13.37
N PHE A 203 9.68 -8.77 -13.19
CA PHE A 203 9.72 -7.77 -12.13
C PHE A 203 9.56 -8.44 -10.77
N THR A 204 10.40 -8.08 -9.82
CA THR A 204 10.50 -8.76 -8.53
C THR A 204 10.03 -7.90 -7.36
N HIS A 205 9.93 -6.58 -7.53
CA HIS A 205 9.50 -5.67 -6.49
C HIS A 205 8.47 -4.69 -7.02
N ALA A 206 7.58 -4.27 -6.13
CA ALA A 206 6.53 -3.30 -6.39
C ALA A 206 6.47 -2.29 -5.25
N GLY A 207 6.15 -1.05 -5.59
CA GLY A 207 5.83 -0.02 -4.62
C GLY A 207 4.75 0.92 -5.16
N ILE A 208 3.92 1.42 -4.25
CA ILE A 208 2.91 2.43 -4.55
C ILE A 208 3.14 3.61 -3.63
N LEU A 209 3.42 4.77 -4.22
CA LEU A 209 3.41 6.04 -3.52
C LEU A 209 2.05 6.70 -3.77
N THR A 210 1.37 7.10 -2.71
CA THR A 210 0.12 7.86 -2.79
C THR A 210 0.40 9.30 -2.39
N PHE A 211 -0.12 10.24 -3.16
CA PHE A 211 -0.01 11.68 -2.96
C PHE A 211 -1.40 12.30 -2.87
N VAL A 212 -1.49 13.39 -2.11
CA VAL A 212 -2.72 14.20 -2.03
C VAL A 212 -2.99 14.94 -3.34
N ASP A 213 -1.94 15.38 -4.03
CA ASP A 213 -2.00 16.13 -5.28
C ASP A 213 -0.68 16.05 -6.09
N SER A 214 -0.64 16.72 -7.25
CA SER A 214 0.55 16.81 -8.09
C SER A 214 1.70 17.56 -7.43
N ASP A 215 1.43 18.61 -6.65
CA ASP A 215 2.47 19.40 -5.97
C ASP A 215 3.23 18.55 -4.95
N ALA A 216 2.52 17.70 -4.20
CA ALA A 216 3.12 16.74 -3.28
C ALA A 216 3.99 15.71 -4.01
N ARG A 217 3.54 15.23 -5.18
CA ARG A 217 4.32 14.34 -6.05
C ARG A 217 5.59 15.04 -6.57
N GLU A 218 5.50 16.29 -7.01
CA GLU A 218 6.64 17.07 -7.49
C GLU A 218 7.67 17.34 -6.38
N LYS A 219 7.21 17.75 -5.19
CA LYS A 219 8.06 17.92 -4.00
C LYS A 219 8.80 16.62 -3.66
N THR A 220 8.10 15.49 -3.71
CA THR A 220 8.71 14.19 -3.47
C THR A 220 9.79 13.87 -4.51
N MET A 221 9.58 14.18 -5.80
CA MET A 221 10.60 13.95 -6.83
C MET A 221 11.82 14.86 -6.71
N ALA A 222 11.66 16.04 -6.09
CA ALA A 222 12.74 16.96 -5.79
C ALA A 222 13.49 16.60 -4.50
N ASP A 223 12.97 15.69 -3.67
CA ASP A 223 13.56 15.32 -2.39
C ASP A 223 14.90 14.56 -2.58
N PRO A 224 15.96 14.90 -1.83
CA PRO A 224 17.25 14.22 -1.91
C PRO A 224 17.20 12.71 -1.67
N VAL A 225 16.28 12.23 -0.80
CA VAL A 225 16.10 10.80 -0.54
C VAL A 225 15.53 10.09 -1.77
N GLN A 226 14.60 10.72 -2.48
CA GLN A 226 14.07 10.19 -3.73
C GLN A 226 15.14 10.18 -4.83
N GLN A 227 16.01 11.17 -4.86
CA GLN A 227 17.16 11.21 -5.79
C GLN A 227 18.20 10.14 -5.47
N GLU A 228 18.47 9.87 -4.18
CA GLU A 228 19.31 8.76 -3.70
C GLU A 228 18.75 7.42 -4.22
N ILE A 229 17.45 7.17 -4.02
CA ILE A 229 16.78 5.95 -4.51
C ILE A 229 16.85 5.84 -6.03
N ALA A 230 16.59 6.93 -6.75
CA ALA A 230 16.66 6.94 -8.22
C ALA A 230 18.06 6.57 -8.72
N LYS A 231 19.11 7.03 -8.04
CA LYS A 231 20.49 6.67 -8.36
C LYS A 231 20.77 5.20 -8.07
N SER A 232 20.37 4.69 -6.90
CA SER A 232 20.51 3.25 -6.59
C SER A 232 19.80 2.37 -7.61
N LEU A 233 18.61 2.77 -8.07
CA LEU A 233 17.89 2.04 -9.10
C LEU A 233 18.59 2.09 -10.47
N GLN A 234 19.24 3.20 -10.85
CA GLN A 234 20.04 3.25 -12.08
C GLN A 234 21.20 2.24 -12.06
N GLU A 235 21.78 1.99 -10.88
CA GLU A 235 22.88 1.04 -10.72
C GLU A 235 22.40 -0.41 -10.65
N LEU A 236 21.30 -0.68 -9.93
CA LEU A 236 20.85 -2.04 -9.60
C LEU A 236 19.79 -2.61 -10.54
N ALA A 237 18.97 -1.77 -11.16
CA ALA A 237 17.84 -2.24 -11.96
C ALA A 237 18.26 -2.56 -13.40
N GLU A 238 17.77 -3.68 -13.92
CA GLU A 238 17.71 -3.94 -15.36
C GLU A 238 16.57 -3.13 -15.98
N ASN A 239 15.45 -3.02 -15.26
CA ASN A 239 14.30 -2.26 -15.70
C ASN A 239 13.54 -1.66 -14.50
N VAL A 240 13.09 -0.41 -14.65
CA VAL A 240 12.15 0.24 -13.73
C VAL A 240 10.94 0.67 -14.53
N ARG A 241 9.77 0.15 -14.15
CA ARG A 241 8.49 0.53 -14.73
C ARG A 241 7.78 1.50 -13.81
N ILE A 242 7.24 2.58 -14.37
CA ILE A 242 6.53 3.62 -13.61
C ILE A 242 5.22 3.97 -14.30
N LEU A 243 4.12 3.95 -13.54
CA LEU A 243 2.83 4.46 -13.96
C LEU A 243 2.31 5.42 -12.91
N GLU A 244 1.59 6.45 -13.33
CA GLU A 244 0.93 7.40 -12.42
C GLU A 244 -0.53 7.50 -12.79
N PHE A 245 -1.44 7.42 -11.84
CA PHE A 245 -2.87 7.52 -12.13
C PHE A 245 -3.62 8.18 -10.98
N TRP A 246 -4.67 8.91 -11.35
CA TRP A 246 -5.64 9.39 -10.39
C TRP A 246 -6.65 8.30 -10.09
N THR A 247 -6.92 8.06 -8.80
CA THR A 247 -8.03 7.19 -8.40
C THR A 247 -9.36 7.79 -8.84
N GLN A 248 -10.24 6.95 -9.37
CA GLN A 248 -11.56 7.34 -9.87
C GLN A 248 -12.66 7.14 -8.84
#